data_AF-A0A447MYG2-F1
#
_entry.id   AF-A0A447MYG2-F1
#
_cell.length_a   1.000
_cell.length_b   1.000
_cell.length_c   1.000
_cell.angle_alpha   90.00
_cell.angle_beta   90.00
_cell.angle_gamma   90.00
#
_symmetry.space_group_name_H-M   'P 1'
#
loop_
_entity.id
_entity.type
_entity.pdbx_description
1 polymer ?
#
loop_
_entity_poly.entity_id
_entity_poly.type
_entity_poly.pdbx_seq_one_letter_code
_entity_poly.pdbx_strand_id
1 'polypeptide(L)' 'MRILISQIRSRRAKIDEWDNKVKKITDEVVAHSPEVLTRSYGESAPTGNLITDALMATVPGADASFYNAGGIPYRIA' A
#
# COMPACT_ATOMS: atom_id res chain seq x y z
N MET A 1 -22.64 -20.59 22.06
CA MET A 1 -22.35 -20.70 20.60
C MET A 1 -23.09 -19.68 19.72
N ARG A 2 -24.40 -19.42 19.87
CA ARG A 2 -25.16 -18.49 19.01
C ARG A 2 -24.70 -17.02 19.05
N ILE A 3 -24.30 -16.51 20.22
CA ILE A 3 -23.86 -15.11 20.40
C ILE A 3 -22.56 -14.83 19.63
N LEU A 4 -21.62 -15.77 19.62
CA LEU A 4 -20.35 -15.62 18.91
C LEU A 4 -20.57 -15.50 17.38
N ILE A 5 -21.51 -16.28 16.84
CA ILE A 5 -21.84 -16.26 15.42
C ILE A 5 -22.49 -14.93 15.01
N SER A 6 -23.38 -14.37 15.85
CA SER A 6 -23.99 -13.06 15.55
C SER A 6 -22.97 -11.92 15.60
N GLN A 7 -22.03 -11.96 16.55
CA GLN A 7 -20.94 -10.99 16.65
C GLN A 7 -20.03 -11.03 15.42
N ILE A 8 -19.64 -12.21 14.96
CA ILE A 8 -18.83 -12.38 13.73
C ILE A 8 -19.56 -11.80 12.52
N ARG A 9 -20.85 -12.08 12.36
CA ARG A 9 -21.66 -11.55 11.24
C ARG A 9 -21.74 -10.02 11.29
N SER A 10 -21.97 -9.45 12.47
CA SER A 10 -22.03 -7.99 12.64
C SER A 10 -20.71 -7.29 12.31
N ARG A 11 -19.56 -7.91 12.65
CA ARG A 11 -18.24 -7.38 12.32
C ARG A 11 -17.99 -7.41 10.82
N ARG A 12 -18.29 -8.54 10.16
CA ARG A 12 -18.12 -8.67 8.71
C ARG A 12 -18.96 -7.64 7.96
N ALA A 13 -20.23 -7.47 8.34
CA ALA A 13 -21.10 -6.46 7.73
C ALA A 13 -20.52 -5.03 7.82
N LYS A 14 -19.79 -4.73 8.90
CA LYS A 14 -19.13 -3.42 9.06
C LYS A 14 -17.86 -3.26 8.24
N ILE A 15 -17.10 -4.34 8.04
CA ILE A 15 -15.99 -4.38 7.09
C ILE A 15 -16.54 -4.16 5.68
N ASP A 16 -17.55 -4.93 5.27
CA ASP A 16 -18.12 -4.86 3.93
C ASP A 16 -18.73 -3.47 3.62
N GLU A 17 -19.35 -2.83 4.61
CA GLU A 17 -19.85 -1.46 4.46
C GLU A 17 -18.71 -0.47 4.14
N TRP A 18 -17.59 -0.55 4.86
CA TRP A 18 -16.45 0.34 4.65
C TRP A 18 -15.69 0.02 3.37
N ASP A 19 -15.46 -1.26 3.08
CA ASP A 19 -14.83 -1.70 1.84
C ASP A 19 -15.61 -1.16 0.64
N ASN A 20 -16.94 -1.31 0.61
CA ASN A 20 -17.78 -0.80 -0.47
C ASN A 20 -17.73 0.73 -0.61
N LYS A 21 -17.61 1.47 0.49
CA LYS A 21 -17.52 2.95 0.45
C LYS A 21 -16.25 3.44 -0.24
N VAL A 22 -15.12 2.77 -0.01
CA VAL A 22 -13.82 3.20 -0.57
C VAL A 22 -13.46 2.52 -1.88
N LYS A 23 -14.12 1.38 -2.19
CA LYS A 23 -13.84 0.51 -3.34
C LYS A 23 -13.64 1.26 -4.65
N LYS A 24 -14.52 2.21 -4.97
CA LYS A 24 -14.45 2.98 -6.22
C LYS A 24 -13.11 3.72 -6.37
N ILE A 25 -12.54 4.21 -5.27
CA ILE A 25 -11.28 4.96 -5.27
C ILE A 25 -10.10 3.99 -5.19
N THR A 26 -10.18 2.95 -4.36
CA THR A 26 -9.06 2.04 -4.11
C THR A 26 -8.81 1.03 -5.24
N ASP A 27 -9.83 0.74 -6.04
CA ASP A 27 -9.71 -0.23 -7.15
C ASP A 27 -9.24 0.39 -8.47
N GLU A 28 -9.04 1.72 -8.51
CA GLU A 28 -8.50 2.36 -9.70
C GLU A 28 -7.07 1.87 -9.97
N VAL A 29 -6.85 1.31 -11.17
CA VAL A 29 -5.54 0.83 -11.59
C VAL A 29 -4.72 2.01 -12.08
N VAL A 30 -3.70 2.40 -11.32
CA VAL A 30 -2.83 3.54 -11.64
C VAL A 30 -1.55 3.16 -12.38
N ALA A 31 -1.10 1.90 -12.28
CA ALA A 31 0.10 1.39 -12.94
C ALA A 31 0.13 -0.15 -12.96
N HIS A 32 1.01 -0.70 -13.79
CA HIS A 32 1.35 -2.13 -13.80
C HIS A 32 2.85 -2.30 -13.56
N SER A 33 3.24 -3.38 -12.87
CA SER A 33 4.64 -3.74 -12.66
C SER A 33 4.93 -5.11 -13.28
N PRO A 34 6.03 -5.27 -14.04
CA PRO A 34 6.43 -6.58 -14.56
C PRO A 34 6.95 -7.52 -13.47
N GLU A 35 7.30 -6.98 -12.30
CA GLU A 35 7.88 -7.71 -11.17
C GLU A 35 7.16 -7.35 -9.86
N VAL A 36 7.30 -8.21 -8.84
CA VAL A 36 6.78 -7.95 -7.50
C VAL A 36 7.63 -6.86 -6.83
N LEU A 37 7.01 -5.78 -6.39
CA LEU A 37 7.68 -4.70 -5.68
C LEU A 37 7.87 -5.09 -4.20
N THR A 38 9.09 -5.45 -3.86
CA THR A 38 9.49 -5.86 -2.50
C THR A 38 10.05 -4.70 -1.69
N ARG A 39 10.07 -4.90 -0.37
CA ARG A 39 10.64 -3.95 0.60
C ARG A 39 11.76 -4.62 1.39
N SER A 40 12.73 -3.84 1.83
CA SER A 40 13.74 -4.25 2.80
C SER A 40 13.99 -3.12 3.79
N TYR A 41 14.42 -3.46 5.01
CA TYR A 41 14.69 -2.50 6.08
C TYR A 41 16.17 -2.12 6.18
N GLY A 42 17.07 -3.06 5.87
CA GLY A 42 18.52 -2.89 6.02
C GLY A 42 19.28 -2.67 4.73
N GLU A 43 18.61 -2.71 3.58
CA GLU A 43 19.18 -2.61 2.25
C GLU A 43 18.15 -2.03 1.27
N SER A 44 18.60 -1.68 0.06
CA SER A 44 17.72 -1.18 -1.00
C SER A 44 16.76 -2.26 -1.50
N ALA A 45 15.56 -1.85 -1.92
CA ALA A 45 14.55 -2.73 -2.47
C ALA A 45 13.72 -2.02 -3.54
N PRO A 46 13.08 -2.74 -4.48
CA PRO A 46 12.34 -2.16 -5.62
C PRO A 46 11.30 -1.10 -5.23
N THR A 47 10.48 -1.33 -4.20
CA THR A 47 9.47 -0.33 -3.77
C THR A 47 10.14 0.94 -3.26
N GLY A 48 11.26 0.80 -2.54
CA GLY A 48 12.01 1.93 -2.02
C GLY A 48 12.63 2.78 -3.13
N ASN A 49 13.24 2.13 -4.11
CA ASN A 49 13.82 2.79 -5.28
C ASN A 49 12.75 3.53 -6.09
N LEU A 50 11.58 2.90 -6.30
CA LEU A 50 10.46 3.55 -6.99
C LEU A 50 9.98 4.81 -6.27
N ILE A 51 9.90 4.78 -4.94
CA ILE A 51 9.51 5.96 -4.13
C ILE A 51 10.56 7.07 -4.26
N THR A 52 11.86 6.75 -4.20
CA THR A 52 12.91 7.76 -4.36
C THR A 52 12.88 8.39 -5.75
N ASP A 53 12.70 7.59 -6.79
CA ASP A 53 12.63 8.06 -8.17
C ASP A 53 11.41 8.97 -8.37
N ALA A 54 10.25 8.57 -7.85
CA ALA A 54 9.04 9.37 -7.89
C ALA A 54 9.20 10.70 -7.15
N LEU A 55 9.82 10.70 -5.97
CA LEU A 55 10.10 11.91 -5.21
C LEU A 55 11.06 12.84 -5.96
N MET A 56 12.16 12.30 -6.51
CA MET A 56 13.12 13.09 -7.30
C MET A 56 12.45 13.72 -8.53
N ALA A 57 11.55 13.00 -9.20
CA ALA A 57 10.81 13.53 -10.34
C ALA A 57 9.92 14.75 -10.00
N THR A 58 9.49 14.89 -8.74
CA THR A 58 8.67 16.03 -8.30
C THR A 58 9.47 17.29 -7.97
N VAL A 59 10.80 17.19 -7.80
CA VAL A 59 11.67 18.31 -7.40
C VAL A 59 12.81 18.49 -8.41
N PRO A 60 12.63 19.35 -9.44
CA PRO A 60 13.65 19.59 -10.44
C PRO A 60 14.97 20.08 -9.82
N GLY A 61 16.08 19.43 -10.18
CA GLY A 61 17.40 19.75 -9.66
C GLY A 61 17.75 19.11 -8.31
N ALA A 62 16.93 18.20 -7.79
CA ALA A 62 17.32 17.37 -6.65
C ALA A 62 18.39 16.36 -7.06
N ASP A 63 19.50 16.29 -6.30
CA ASP A 63 20.59 15.32 -6.52
C ASP A 63 20.37 13.98 -5.79
N ALA A 64 19.51 13.97 -4.78
CA ALA A 64 19.22 12.79 -3.97
C ALA A 64 17.83 12.85 -3.33
N SER A 65 17.29 11.67 -3.01
CA SER A 65 16.05 11.50 -2.25
C SER A 65 16.22 10.43 -1.18
N PHE A 66 15.55 10.62 -0.05
CA PHE A 66 15.59 9.73 1.10
C PHE A 66 14.17 9.41 1.55
N TYR A 67 13.94 8.16 1.94
CA TYR A 67 12.69 7.69 2.53
C TYR A 67 13.01 6.82 3.74
N ASN A 68 12.06 6.67 4.65
CA ASN A 68 12.19 5.77 5.79
C ASN A 68 11.63 4.37 5.43
N ALA A 69 12.44 3.33 5.54
CA ALA A 69 12.00 1.96 5.22
C ALA A 69 10.84 1.46 6.10
N GLY A 70 10.70 1.99 7.32
CA GLY A 70 9.56 1.73 8.21
C GLY A 70 8.23 2.32 7.71
N GLY A 71 8.27 3.30 6.80
CA GLY A 71 7.09 3.93 6.21
C GLY A 71 6.47 3.13 5.07
N ILE A 72 7.09 2.04 4.64
CA ILE A 72 6.57 1.13 3.61
C ILE A 72 6.04 -0.11 4.31
N PRO A 73 4.72 -0.27 4.52
CA PRO A 73 4.18 -1.40 5.28
C PRO A 73 3.99 -2.69 4.47
N TYR A 74 3.85 -2.59 3.15
CA TYR A 74 3.40 -3.71 2.30
C TYR A 74 4.24 -3.90 1.04
N ARG A 75 4.15 -5.10 0.45
CA ARG A 75 4.59 -5.42 -0.91
C ARG A 75 3.48 -5.11 -1.92
N ILE A 76 3.85 -4.84 -3.17
CA ILE A 76 2.89 -4.68 -4.29
C ILE A 76 3.16 -5.79 -5.30
N ALA A 77 2.12 -6.53 -5.70
CA ALA A 77 2.21 -7.68 -6.60
C ALA A 77 1.10 -7.63 -7.64
#